data_AF-A0A419I3M1-F1
#
_entry.id   AF-A0A419I3M1-F1
#
_cell.length_a   1.000
_cell.length_b   1.000
_cell.length_c   1.000
_cell.angle_alpha   90.00
_cell.angle_beta   90.00
_cell.angle_gamma   90.00
#
_symmetry.space_group_name_H-M   'P 1'
#
loop_
_entity.id
_entity.type
_entity.pdbx_description
1 polymer ?
#
loop_
_entity_poly.entity_id
_entity_poly.type
_entity_poly.pdbx_seq_one_letter_code
_entity_poly.pdbx_strand_id
1 'polypeptide(L)'
;MSSIYRVIDQYDRRVRDLTKRAIKSGIMPDANVYYALNAAEKAITAARKAGEAAIMPNVEDAVAEAARVVDTEEKYAAARD
;
A
#
# COMPACT_ATOMS: atom_id res chain seq x y z
N MET A 1 15.06 19.58 -4.70
CA MET A 1 14.45 18.92 -3.52
C MET A 1 12.99 18.62 -3.82
N SER A 2 12.54 17.37 -3.81
CA SER A 2 11.10 17.07 -3.85
C SER A 2 10.52 17.35 -2.46
N SER A 3 9.36 18.03 -2.38
CA SER A 3 8.68 18.27 -1.10
C SER A 3 8.26 16.93 -0.48
N ILE A 4 8.32 16.81 0.84
CA ILE A 4 7.86 15.62 1.60
C ILE A 4 6.43 15.21 1.19
N TYR A 5 5.57 16.19 0.91
CA TYR A 5 4.21 15.97 0.43
C TYR A 5 4.15 15.31 -0.95
N ARG A 6 5.09 15.61 -1.85
CA ARG A 6 5.17 14.93 -3.16
C ARG A 6 5.55 13.46 -3.00
N VAL A 7 6.38 13.13 -2.02
CA VAL A 7 6.76 11.73 -1.72
C VAL A 7 5.55 10.99 -1.14
N ILE A 8 4.84 11.60 -0.19
CA ILE A 8 3.60 11.04 0.36
C ILE A 8 2.55 10.82 -0.75
N ASP A 9 2.40 11.77 -1.68
CA ASP A 9 1.48 11.62 -2.83
C ASP A 9 1.88 10.47 -3.77
N GLN A 10 3.18 10.20 -3.94
CA GLN A 10 3.66 9.04 -4.71
C GLN A 10 3.26 7.72 -4.02
N TYR A 11 3.42 7.65 -2.70
CA TYR A 11 2.99 6.48 -1.92
C TYR A 11 1.47 6.29 -1.95
N ASP A 12 0.67 7.37 -1.83
CA ASP A 12 -0.80 7.32 -1.94
C ASP A 12 -1.24 6.80 -3.32
N ARG A 13 -0.64 7.29 -4.41
CA ARG A 13 -0.91 6.77 -5.75
C ARG A 13 -0.59 5.28 -5.86
N ARG A 14 0.55 4.85 -5.31
CA ARG A 14 0.96 3.44 -5.33
C ARG A 14 -0.03 2.55 -4.58
N VAL A 15 -0.48 2.95 -3.39
CA VAL A 15 -1.48 2.17 -2.63
C VAL A 15 -2.80 2.08 -3.40
N ARG A 16 -3.27 3.17 -4.00
CA ARG A 16 -4.48 3.13 -4.83
C ARG A 16 -4.36 2.18 -6.02
N ASP A 17 -3.20 2.14 -6.66
CA ASP A 17 -2.97 1.23 -7.78
C ASP A 17 -2.89 -0.24 -7.32
N LEU A 18 -2.30 -0.51 -6.15
CA LEU A 18 -2.36 -1.85 -5.52
C LEU A 18 -3.79 -2.26 -5.18
N THR A 19 -4.62 -1.36 -4.63
CA THR A 19 -6.04 -1.63 -4.34
C THR A 19 -6.81 -1.95 -5.62
N LYS A 20 -6.59 -1.20 -6.71
CA LYS A 20 -7.22 -1.50 -8.02
C LYS A 20 -6.78 -2.86 -8.56
N ARG A 21 -5.49 -3.20 -8.44
CA ARG A 21 -4.96 -4.52 -8.82
C ARG A 21 -5.63 -5.63 -8.02
N ALA A 22 -5.69 -5.50 -6.69
CA ALA A 22 -6.34 -6.46 -5.81
C ALA A 22 -7.83 -6.68 -6.15
N ILE A 23 -8.56 -5.61 -6.47
CA ILE A 23 -9.96 -5.70 -6.94
C ILE A 23 -10.05 -6.43 -8.28
N LYS A 24 -9.22 -6.05 -9.26
CA LYS A 24 -9.22 -6.65 -10.60
C LYS A 24 -8.88 -8.14 -10.57
N SER A 25 -7.92 -8.52 -9.72
CA SER A 25 -7.47 -9.89 -9.54
C SER A 25 -8.39 -10.71 -8.62
N GLY A 26 -9.46 -10.12 -8.07
CA GLY A 26 -10.42 -10.81 -7.22
C GLY A 26 -9.92 -11.19 -5.82
N ILE A 27 -8.72 -10.73 -5.44
CA ILE A 27 -8.05 -11.09 -4.17
C ILE A 27 -8.39 -10.13 -3.02
N MET A 28 -9.16 -9.06 -3.26
CA MET A 28 -9.55 -8.09 -2.22
C MET A 28 -10.24 -8.70 -0.98
N PRO A 29 -11.06 -9.77 -1.08
CA PRO A 29 -11.63 -10.44 0.10
C PRO A 29 -10.61 -11.17 0.97
N ASP A 30 -9.38 -11.38 0.49
CA ASP A 30 -8.32 -11.98 1.29
C ASP A 30 -7.94 -11.06 2.45
N ALA A 31 -7.93 -11.63 3.66
CA ALA A 31 -7.69 -10.88 4.88
C ALA A 31 -6.29 -10.24 4.89
N ASN A 32 -5.27 -10.93 4.37
CA ASN A 32 -3.90 -10.41 4.35
C ASN A 32 -3.81 -9.18 3.44
N VAL A 33 -4.42 -9.25 2.25
CA VAL A 33 -4.49 -8.14 1.29
C VAL A 33 -5.20 -6.95 1.91
N TYR A 34 -6.38 -7.17 2.49
CA TYR A 34 -7.16 -6.12 3.14
C TYR A 34 -6.37 -5.42 4.26
N TYR A 35 -5.77 -6.21 5.17
CA TYR A 35 -5.04 -5.64 6.30
C TYR A 35 -3.78 -4.89 5.87
N ALA A 36 -3.03 -5.40 4.89
CA ALA A 36 -1.81 -4.77 4.42
C ALA A 36 -2.10 -3.42 3.72
N LEU A 37 -3.12 -3.37 2.86
CA LEU A 37 -3.54 -2.12 2.19
C LEU A 37 -4.05 -1.09 3.20
N ASN A 38 -4.89 -1.50 4.16
CA ASN A 38 -5.40 -0.62 5.20
C ASN A 38 -4.27 -0.08 6.12
N ALA A 39 -3.27 -0.91 6.42
CA ALA A 39 -2.10 -0.46 7.19
C ALA A 39 -1.30 0.61 6.43
N ALA A 40 -1.08 0.43 5.13
CA ALA A 40 -0.43 1.41 4.28
C ALA A 40 -1.21 2.74 4.19
N GLU A 41 -2.54 2.69 4.02
CA GLU A 41 -3.40 3.88 4.01
C GLU A 41 -3.36 4.65 5.34
N LYS A 42 -3.36 3.94 6.47
CA LYS A 42 -3.23 4.53 7.81
C LYS A 42 -1.88 5.20 8.01
N ALA A 43 -0.78 4.57 7.58
CA ALA A 43 0.55 5.13 7.66
C ALA A 43 0.66 6.42 6.84
N ILE A 44 0.14 6.43 5.61
CA ILE A 44 0.10 7.61 4.73
C ILE A 44 -0.71 8.74 5.37
N THR A 45 -1.89 8.42 5.92
CA THR A 45 -2.75 9.40 6.59
C THR A 45 -2.06 10.01 7.82
N ALA A 46 -1.35 9.20 8.61
CA ALA A 46 -0.58 9.66 9.75
C ALA A 46 0.56 10.59 9.32
N ALA A 47 1.30 10.23 8.26
CA ALA A 47 2.36 11.07 7.70
C ALA A 47 1.82 12.41 7.16
N ARG A 48 0.66 12.41 6.46
CA ARG A 48 -0.01 13.64 6.01
C ARG A 48 -0.38 14.56 7.15
N LYS A 49 -0.89 14.01 8.26
CA LYS A 49 -1.29 14.79 9.44
C LYS A 49 -0.10 15.37 10.19
N ALA A 50 0.97 14.60 10.33
CA ALA A 50 2.16 15.06 11.05
C ALA A 50 2.98 16.05 10.22
N GLY A 51 3.01 15.92 8.88
CA GLY A 51 3.90 16.72 8.03
C GLY A 51 5.39 16.40 8.24
N GLU A 52 5.70 15.34 9.01
CA GLU A 52 7.04 15.03 9.49
C GLU A 52 7.74 13.96 8.65
N ALA A 53 9.01 14.19 8.34
CA ALA A 53 9.88 13.22 7.70
C ALA A 53 10.14 11.97 8.58
N ALA A 54 9.96 12.08 9.90
CA ALA A 54 10.21 10.99 10.85
C ALA A 54 9.27 9.78 10.67
N ILE A 55 8.08 9.98 10.11
CA ILE A 55 7.08 8.91 9.89
C ILE A 55 7.26 8.24 8.52
N MET A 56 8.11 8.79 7.63
CA MET A 56 8.30 8.28 6.27
C MET A 56 8.83 6.84 6.19
N PRO A 57 9.76 6.38 7.04
CA PRO A 57 10.17 4.97 7.03
C PRO A 57 9.00 4.02 7.27
N ASN A 58 8.11 4.36 8.21
CA ASN A 58 6.91 3.56 8.49
C ASN A 58 5.94 3.54 7.28
N VAL A 59 5.86 4.63 6.51
CA VAL A 59 5.08 4.67 5.27
C VAL A 59 5.69 3.77 4.20
N GLU A 60 7.01 3.86 4.00
CA GLU A 60 7.72 3.07 3.00
C GLU A 60 7.60 1.57 3.30
N ASP A 61 7.83 1.16 4.54
CA ASP A 61 7.72 -0.23 4.98
C ASP A 61 6.29 -0.76 4.81
N ALA A 62 5.28 0.03 5.19
CA ALA A 62 3.88 -0.37 5.07
C ALA A 62 3.44 -0.51 3.60
N VAL A 63 3.88 0.40 2.72
CA VAL A 63 3.59 0.31 1.27
C VAL A 63 4.35 -0.85 0.62
N ALA A 64 5.60 -1.09 1.03
CA ALA A 64 6.38 -2.23 0.56
C ALA A 64 5.74 -3.56 0.96
N GLU A 65 5.26 -3.68 2.20
CA GLU A 65 4.56 -4.86 2.68
C GLU A 65 3.23 -5.06 1.94
N ALA A 66 2.44 -4.00 1.75
CA ALA A 66 1.22 -4.06 0.95
C ALA A 66 1.49 -4.54 -0.49
N ALA A 67 2.56 -4.06 -1.12
CA ALA A 67 2.96 -4.52 -2.44
C ALA A 67 3.35 -6.01 -2.43
N ARG A 68 4.15 -6.44 -1.45
CA ARG A 68 4.59 -7.83 -1.31
C ARG A 68 3.41 -8.79 -1.13
N VAL A 69 2.44 -8.43 -0.29
CA VAL A 69 1.25 -9.24 -0.03
C VAL A 69 0.37 -9.32 -1.28
N VAL A 70 0.06 -8.19 -1.93
CA VAL A 70 -0.72 -8.17 -3.18
C VAL A 70 -0.04 -9.03 -4.26
N ASP A 71 1.27 -8.85 -4.49
CA ASP A 71 2.01 -9.62 -5.50
C ASP A 71 2.05 -11.12 -5.17
N THR A 72 2.05 -11.50 -3.89
CA THR A 72 2.04 -12.90 -3.44
C THR A 72 0.67 -13.53 -3.68
N GLU A 73 -0.40 -12.86 -3.27
CA GLU A 73 -1.76 -13.38 -3.43
C GLU A 73 -2.21 -13.41 -4.89
N GLU A 74 -1.77 -12.46 -5.72
CA GLU A 74 -2.00 -12.52 -7.17
C GLU A 74 -1.37 -13.77 -7.80
N LYS A 75 -0.15 -14.14 -7.36
CA LYS A 75 0.50 -15.38 -7.84
C LYS A 75 -0.25 -16.63 -7.37
N TYR A 76 -0.76 -16.64 -6.14
CA TYR A 76 -1.54 -17.78 -5.64
C TYR A 76 -2.89 -17.89 -6.32
N ALA A 77 -3.57 -16.78 -6.61
CA ALA A 77 -4.78 -16.79 -7.42
C ALA A 77 -4.52 -17.34 -8.82
N ALA A 78 -3.49 -16.84 -9.50
CA ALA A 78 -3.13 -17.29 -10.85
C ALA A 78 -2.67 -18.76 -10.93
N ALA A 79 -2.20 -19.36 -9.84
CA ALA A 79 -1.83 -20.77 -9.79
C ALA A 79 -3.01 -21.72 -9.51
N ARG A 80 -4.17 -21.18 -9.10
CA ARG A 80 -5.38 -21.95 -8.81
C ARG A 80 -6.36 -22.00 -10.00
N ASP A 81 -6.22 -21.06 -10.92
CA ASP A 81 -6.93 -21.02 -12.22
C ASP A 81 -6.20 -21.86 -13.27
#